data_AF-F4PZB0-F1
#
_entry.id   AF-F4PZB0-F1
#
_cell.length_a   1.000
_cell.length_b   1.000
_cell.length_c   1.000
_cell.angle_alpha   90.00
_cell.angle_beta   90.00
_cell.angle_gamma   90.00
#
_symmetry.space_group_name_H-M   'P 1'
#
loop_
_entity.id
_entity.type
_entity.pdbx_description
1 polymer ?
#
loop_
_entity_poly.entity_id
_entity_poly.type
_entity_poly.pdbx_seq_one_letter_code
_entity_poly.pdbx_strand_id
1 'polypeptide(L)'
;MTTILSLSNLLLLQIITDIEDNADIICLLFTCKQLYQNSSLKRSIQFKGIGEPINTEKRKISKQFIETVNRFNLYSFKDILVNSLSDQQVILGKDRVTVYAEKNNRVDKSNITTVLVKEYQLETIQSIYQIPSIKTLFINDQTNEKAYFKVHLSSISLLPNLQRLFVRSYDLDIGQHSSLKSLDLHVGELYNLSVLENKFESLTELCIKSDFISSGRINLLPSSLTSLTLEPLGIPPKNAFHSLTLLVKLDIYLDFGSQVEEQPCIDLFCLNKLETLKLGGNDSEHYINYIIEIQLPPSIKNLVLIPTCISIPSECPMPLLEQLKVPQCLFTKGGFSMSSSPLLKKLVIDSCFENVEAKMIPSSLEHLSIDKNTGGANILDQVVFPTTLTYLSLKGSWIETVNPNRLPESLVKLKQNIKGPVLPTLPQHLKQFIWKAQPYLYYKPLLVFPSTNNYPPHLETLNLLEVHKDFTINVPLITKYLLIPLDAVHSTDDTQFYSLGSKISKSIILQPQWLPVNTTHLTCQLWNASKDKKLGFRLDEIINRTNVRYLSLRMISRQKPASAPFEFSIQRLDPDNRNVLVLERQSLTGGIITQRKSIDSGQQYDPIYLYLNRSFGWSFGKEHIQ
;
A
#
# COMPACT_ATOMS: atom_id res chain seq x y z
N MET A 1 42.02 6.43 -28.09
CA MET A 1 40.90 6.74 -27.18
C MET A 1 40.88 8.24 -26.97
N THR A 2 39.93 8.95 -27.59
CA THR A 2 39.63 10.34 -27.24
C THR A 2 39.11 10.36 -25.81
N THR A 3 39.80 11.06 -24.92
CA THR A 3 39.41 11.17 -23.51
C THR A 3 38.06 11.87 -23.43
N ILE A 4 37.09 11.36 -22.65
CA ILE A 4 35.76 11.95 -22.44
C ILE A 4 35.80 13.45 -22.04
N LEU A 5 36.96 13.89 -21.55
CA LEU A 5 37.31 15.25 -21.17
C LEU A 5 37.50 16.21 -22.35
N SER A 6 37.61 15.70 -23.58
CA SER A 6 37.63 16.52 -24.80
C SER A 6 36.23 16.88 -25.31
N LEU A 7 35.18 16.37 -24.66
CA LEU A 7 33.79 16.70 -25.00
C LEU A 7 33.44 18.10 -24.50
N SER A 8 32.59 18.82 -25.24
CA SER A 8 32.11 20.13 -24.81
C SER A 8 31.21 20.01 -23.58
N ASN A 9 31.17 21.04 -22.74
CA ASN A 9 30.29 21.06 -21.55
C ASN A 9 28.81 20.87 -21.91
N LEU A 10 28.37 21.32 -23.10
CA LEU A 10 27.01 21.12 -23.58
C LEU A 10 26.70 19.64 -23.83
N LEU A 11 27.63 18.92 -24.47
CA LEU A 11 27.44 17.51 -24.77
C LEU A 11 27.56 16.66 -23.51
N LEU A 12 28.45 17.03 -22.58
CA LEU A 12 28.51 16.41 -21.25
C LEU A 12 27.22 16.64 -20.45
N LEU A 13 26.64 17.83 -20.52
CA LEU A 13 25.36 18.14 -19.89
C LEU A 13 24.23 17.28 -20.48
N GLN A 14 24.21 17.11 -21.81
CA GLN A 14 23.24 16.25 -22.48
C GLN A 14 23.38 14.79 -22.02
N ILE A 15 24.61 14.26 -22.01
CA ILE A 15 24.87 12.90 -21.48
C ILE A 15 24.38 12.78 -20.04
N ILE A 16 24.72 13.73 -19.15
CA ILE A 16 24.28 13.71 -17.74
C ILE A 16 22.75 13.75 -17.63
N THR A 17 22.10 14.52 -18.48
CA THR A 17 20.64 14.68 -18.47
C THR A 17 19.92 13.42 -18.96
N ASP A 18 20.51 12.75 -19.97
CA ASP A 18 20.00 11.54 -20.61
C ASP A 18 20.21 10.27 -19.77
N ILE A 19 21.04 10.33 -18.71
CA ILE A 19 21.16 9.21 -17.77
C ILE A 19 19.91 9.12 -16.90
N GLU A 20 19.11 8.07 -17.13
CA GLU A 20 17.91 7.78 -16.35
C GLU A 20 18.21 6.96 -15.07
N ASP A 21 19.28 6.16 -15.08
CA ASP A 21 19.64 5.28 -13.97
C ASP A 21 20.67 5.95 -13.04
N ASN A 22 20.36 6.02 -11.75
CA ASN A 22 21.26 6.56 -10.74
C ASN A 22 22.59 5.79 -10.63
N ALA A 23 22.64 4.53 -11.07
CA ALA A 23 23.85 3.70 -11.03
C ALA A 23 24.81 4.22 -12.09
N ASP A 24 24.29 4.53 -13.26
CA ASP A 24 25.06 5.15 -14.34
C ASP A 24 25.55 6.54 -13.93
N ILE A 25 24.76 7.32 -13.18
CA ILE A 25 25.22 8.60 -12.61
C ILE A 25 26.37 8.37 -11.63
N ILE A 26 26.24 7.41 -10.71
CA ILE A 26 27.29 7.09 -9.73
C ILE A 26 28.55 6.56 -10.43
N CYS A 27 28.40 5.67 -11.42
CA CYS A 27 29.48 5.16 -12.24
C CYS A 27 30.19 6.29 -13.00
N LEU A 28 29.43 7.23 -13.57
CA LEU A 28 29.98 8.44 -14.19
C LEU A 28 30.77 9.26 -13.17
N LEU A 29 30.25 9.46 -11.97
CA LEU A 29 30.92 10.22 -10.90
C LEU A 29 32.23 9.56 -10.44
N PHE A 30 32.27 8.23 -10.34
CA PHE A 30 33.47 7.51 -9.93
C PHE A 30 34.54 7.40 -11.02
N THR A 31 34.12 7.22 -12.27
CA THR A 31 35.03 7.07 -13.42
C THR A 31 35.56 8.43 -13.90
N CYS A 32 34.78 9.50 -13.78
CA CYS A 32 35.10 10.81 -14.34
C CYS A 32 35.32 11.88 -13.25
N LYS A 33 36.30 11.67 -12.36
CA LYS A 33 36.59 12.59 -11.23
C LYS A 33 36.70 14.07 -11.60
N GLN A 34 37.20 14.39 -12.80
CA GLN A 34 37.31 15.78 -13.27
C GLN A 34 35.94 16.44 -13.53
N LEU A 35 34.90 15.68 -13.92
CA LEU A 35 33.53 16.20 -14.03
C LEU A 35 33.02 16.71 -12.68
N TYR A 36 33.37 16.02 -11.60
CA TYR A 36 32.98 16.41 -10.25
C TYR A 36 33.66 17.71 -9.77
N GLN A 37 34.86 18.01 -10.28
CA GLN A 37 35.58 19.25 -9.94
C GLN A 37 35.04 20.47 -10.69
N ASN A 38 34.28 20.26 -11.78
CA ASN A 38 33.64 21.34 -12.52
C ASN A 38 32.35 21.79 -11.80
N SER A 39 32.41 22.98 -11.17
CA SER A 39 31.32 23.51 -10.34
C SER A 39 30.02 23.79 -11.11
N SER A 40 30.08 24.09 -12.41
CA SER A 40 28.88 24.33 -13.21
C SER A 40 28.16 23.02 -13.56
N LEU A 41 28.91 22.00 -14.00
CA LEU A 41 28.34 20.69 -14.33
C LEU A 41 27.84 19.97 -13.07
N LYS A 42 28.57 20.08 -11.95
CA LYS A 42 28.17 19.50 -10.67
C LYS A 42 26.77 19.92 -10.22
N ARG A 43 26.35 21.16 -10.53
CA ARG A 43 25.01 21.69 -10.20
C ARG A 43 23.90 21.06 -11.02
N SER A 44 24.23 20.57 -12.22
CA SER A 44 23.27 19.93 -13.12
C SER A 44 23.11 18.43 -12.86
N ILE A 45 24.03 17.80 -12.11
CA ILE A 45 23.92 16.40 -11.75
C ILE A 45 22.84 16.26 -10.67
N GLN A 46 21.85 15.41 -10.94
CA GLN A 46 20.75 15.08 -10.05
C GLN A 46 20.51 13.57 -10.08
N PHE A 47 20.41 12.94 -8.92
CA PHE A 47 19.87 11.58 -8.87
C PHE A 47 18.38 11.62 -9.20
N LYS A 48 17.96 10.73 -10.10
CA LYS A 48 16.59 10.47 -10.50
C LYS A 48 15.88 9.60 -9.47
N GLY A 49 14.56 9.69 -9.33
CA GLY A 49 13.80 8.73 -8.52
C GLY A 49 14.12 8.69 -7.01
N ILE A 50 14.84 9.68 -6.44
CA ILE A 50 15.00 9.84 -4.98
C ILE A 50 13.62 9.93 -4.28
N GLY A 51 12.58 10.26 -5.05
CA GLY A 51 11.23 10.50 -4.57
C GLY A 51 11.11 11.88 -3.98
N GLU A 52 9.86 12.30 -3.75
CA GLU A 52 9.60 13.55 -3.05
C GLU A 52 10.05 13.44 -1.59
N PRO A 53 10.79 14.43 -1.04
CA PRO A 53 11.17 14.45 0.37
C PRO A 53 9.98 14.31 1.31
N ILE A 54 8.84 14.91 0.94
CA ILE A 54 7.58 14.85 1.67
C ILE A 54 6.65 13.90 0.93
N ASN A 55 6.25 12.81 1.58
CA ASN A 55 5.17 11.98 1.07
C ASN A 55 3.85 12.69 1.41
N THR A 56 3.25 13.34 0.43
CA THR A 56 2.04 14.16 0.60
C THR A 56 0.82 13.34 1.03
N GLU A 57 0.70 12.08 0.61
CA GLU A 57 -0.37 11.17 1.03
C GLU A 57 -0.26 10.77 2.51
N LYS A 58 0.96 10.44 2.95
CA LYS A 58 1.25 9.99 4.32
C LYS A 58 1.58 11.13 5.28
N ARG A 59 1.76 12.35 4.74
CA ARG A 59 2.00 13.61 5.47
C ARG A 59 3.21 13.55 6.41
N LYS A 60 4.22 12.82 5.94
CA LYS A 60 5.46 12.53 6.65
C LYS A 60 6.60 12.61 5.67
N ILE A 61 7.83 12.66 6.18
CA ILE A 61 9.01 12.48 5.34
C ILE A 61 8.86 11.13 4.62
N SER A 62 9.12 11.14 3.32
CA SER A 62 9.06 9.94 2.51
C SER A 62 10.01 8.88 3.06
N LYS A 63 9.48 7.69 3.34
CA LYS A 63 10.30 6.55 3.75
C LYS A 63 11.31 6.19 2.66
N GLN A 64 10.86 6.21 1.41
CA GLN A 64 11.72 6.01 0.25
C GLN A 64 12.84 7.04 0.20
N PHE A 65 12.55 8.32 0.50
CA PHE A 65 13.56 9.37 0.58
C PHE A 65 14.60 9.06 1.68
N ILE A 66 14.15 8.79 2.91
CA ILE A 66 15.03 8.46 4.04
C ILE A 66 15.88 7.22 3.74
N GLU A 67 15.25 6.17 3.21
CA GLU A 67 15.91 4.92 2.83
C GLU A 67 16.94 5.19 1.74
N THR A 68 16.62 5.97 0.71
CA THR A 68 17.55 6.34 -0.37
C THR A 68 18.74 7.15 0.16
N VAL A 69 18.51 8.20 0.94
CA VAL A 69 19.62 9.03 1.45
C VAL A 69 20.56 8.22 2.35
N ASN A 70 20.00 7.38 3.23
CA ASN A 70 20.78 6.57 4.15
C ASN A 70 21.47 5.38 3.46
N ARG A 71 20.78 4.65 2.58
CA ARG A 71 21.24 3.37 2.03
C ARG A 71 22.44 3.52 1.09
N PHE A 72 22.53 4.64 0.38
CA PHE A 72 23.61 4.90 -0.57
C PHE A 72 24.76 5.74 0.03
N ASN A 73 24.67 6.10 1.32
CA ASN A 73 25.53 7.14 1.89
C ASN A 73 25.57 8.40 0.99
N LEU A 74 24.42 8.83 0.44
CA LEU A 74 24.36 10.04 -0.42
C LEU A 74 24.83 11.30 0.33
N TYR A 75 24.97 11.22 1.65
CA TYR A 75 25.68 12.20 2.47
C TYR A 75 27.08 12.54 1.93
N SER A 76 27.80 11.57 1.34
CA SER A 76 29.09 11.82 0.69
C SER A 76 28.96 12.67 -0.59
N PHE A 77 27.75 12.73 -1.18
CA PHE A 77 27.41 13.52 -2.37
C PHE A 77 26.41 14.65 -2.04
N LYS A 78 26.58 15.30 -0.87
CA LYS A 78 25.68 16.33 -0.34
C LYS A 78 25.17 17.32 -1.38
N ASP A 79 26.07 17.88 -2.18
CA ASP A 79 25.71 18.91 -3.17
C ASP A 79 24.79 18.37 -4.27
N ILE A 80 25.07 17.16 -4.76
CA ILE A 80 24.26 16.50 -5.79
C ILE A 80 22.90 16.12 -5.21
N LEU A 81 22.88 15.59 -3.98
CA LEU A 81 21.65 15.29 -3.28
C LEU A 81 20.77 16.54 -3.15
N VAL A 82 21.33 17.67 -2.73
CA VAL A 82 20.60 18.95 -2.62
C VAL A 82 20.05 19.41 -3.96
N ASN A 83 20.78 19.23 -5.07
CA ASN A 83 20.29 19.53 -6.42
C ASN A 83 19.18 18.58 -6.88
N SER A 84 19.18 17.36 -6.36
CA SER A 84 18.19 16.32 -6.69
C SER A 84 16.86 16.52 -5.94
N LEU A 85 16.87 17.30 -4.85
CA LEU A 85 15.65 17.61 -4.11
C LEU A 85 14.84 18.68 -4.83
N SER A 86 13.55 18.40 -5.01
CA SER A 86 12.60 19.38 -5.54
C SER A 86 12.74 20.72 -4.81
N ASP A 87 12.93 21.78 -5.59
CA ASP A 87 12.96 23.15 -5.09
C ASP A 87 11.61 23.61 -4.52
N GLN A 88 10.58 22.79 -4.68
CA GLN A 88 9.22 23.06 -4.24
C GLN A 88 8.92 22.55 -2.82
N GLN A 89 9.79 21.76 -2.20
CA GLN A 89 9.53 21.13 -0.89
C GLN A 89 10.57 21.52 0.17
N VAL A 90 10.13 21.84 1.38
CA VAL A 90 10.99 22.11 2.55
C VAL A 90 10.49 21.38 3.79
N ILE A 91 11.41 20.82 4.57
CA ILE A 91 11.13 20.18 5.85
C ILE A 91 11.78 21.02 6.96
N LEU A 92 10.99 21.44 7.94
CA LEU A 92 11.41 22.23 9.10
C LEU A 92 11.35 21.36 10.39
N GLY A 93 12.44 21.32 11.16
CA GLY A 93 12.55 20.55 12.41
C GLY A 93 14.01 20.23 12.75
N LYS A 94 14.30 19.60 13.90
CA LYS A 94 15.69 19.35 14.36
C LYS A 94 16.27 17.97 13.99
N ASP A 95 15.61 17.22 13.12
CA ASP A 95 16.01 15.84 12.78
C ASP A 95 17.29 15.81 11.90
N ARG A 96 18.14 14.79 11.98
CA ARG A 96 19.38 14.72 11.16
C ARG A 96 19.12 14.82 9.65
N VAL A 97 17.93 14.38 9.22
CA VAL A 97 17.48 14.49 7.82
C VAL A 97 17.15 15.95 7.43
N THR A 98 16.74 16.80 8.38
CA THR A 98 16.39 18.20 8.12
C THR A 98 17.58 19.08 7.78
N VAL A 99 18.79 18.79 8.29
CA VAL A 99 20.02 19.56 8.05
C VAL A 99 20.34 19.72 6.54
N TYR A 100 19.76 18.87 5.69
CA TYR A 100 19.93 18.91 4.23
C TYR A 100 18.72 19.50 3.49
N ALA A 101 17.54 19.49 4.11
CA ALA A 101 16.32 20.11 3.60
C ALA A 101 16.17 21.57 4.05
N GLU A 102 16.90 22.00 5.08
CA GLU A 102 16.98 23.38 5.53
C GLU A 102 17.76 24.23 4.51
N LYS A 103 17.05 24.57 3.44
CA LYS A 103 17.40 25.65 2.51
C LYS A 103 17.23 27.04 3.16
N ASN A 104 17.40 27.16 4.49
CA ASN A 104 17.12 28.39 5.22
C ASN A 104 17.98 29.58 4.73
N ASN A 105 19.16 29.30 4.18
CA ASN A 105 20.05 30.30 3.61
C ASN A 105 19.84 30.58 2.12
N ARG A 106 18.81 30.00 1.47
CA ARG A 106 18.50 30.39 0.10
C ARG A 106 17.91 31.80 0.09
N VAL A 107 18.54 32.65 -0.72
CA VAL A 107 18.06 34.01 -1.01
C VAL A 107 16.69 33.97 -1.67
N ASP A 108 16.44 32.95 -2.51
CA ASP A 108 15.17 32.75 -3.18
C ASP A 108 14.36 31.58 -2.61
N LYS A 109 13.22 31.92 -1.99
CA LYS A 109 12.23 30.99 -1.43
C LYS A 109 10.95 30.91 -2.27
N SER A 110 10.87 31.62 -3.40
CA SER A 110 9.64 31.80 -4.19
C SER A 110 9.10 30.51 -4.85
N ASN A 111 9.95 29.52 -5.07
CA ASN A 111 9.58 28.25 -5.69
C ASN A 111 9.03 27.22 -4.68
N ILE A 112 9.11 27.48 -3.37
CA ILE A 112 8.69 26.53 -2.34
C ILE A 112 7.16 26.54 -2.24
N THR A 113 6.52 25.44 -2.60
CA THR A 113 5.05 25.29 -2.55
C THR A 113 4.56 24.36 -1.45
N THR A 114 5.44 23.52 -0.89
CA THR A 114 5.07 22.49 0.10
C THR A 114 6.02 22.52 1.28
N VAL A 115 5.48 22.60 2.50
CA VAL A 115 6.26 22.64 3.74
C VAL A 115 5.78 21.57 4.72
N LEU A 116 6.71 20.87 5.36
CA LEU A 116 6.45 19.93 6.46
C LEU A 116 7.16 20.39 7.74
N VAL A 117 6.42 20.61 8.80
CA VAL A 117 6.89 20.95 10.15
C VAL A 117 6.78 19.70 11.03
N LYS A 118 7.90 19.22 11.56
CA LYS A 118 7.95 18.00 12.41
C LYS A 118 7.82 18.26 13.91
N GLU A 119 8.31 19.40 14.36
CA GLU A 119 8.36 19.77 15.77
C GLU A 119 7.90 21.22 15.82
N TYR A 120 6.64 21.38 16.22
CA TYR A 120 6.04 22.70 16.25
C TYR A 120 6.75 23.55 17.31
N GLN A 121 7.37 24.64 16.88
CA GLN A 121 7.91 25.68 17.73
C GLN A 121 7.48 27.03 17.15
N LEU A 122 7.23 28.00 18.02
CA LEU A 122 6.77 29.33 17.59
C LEU A 122 7.76 29.99 16.60
N GLU A 123 9.06 29.79 16.82
CA GLU A 123 10.15 30.24 15.94
C GLU A 123 10.07 29.59 14.54
N THR A 124 9.69 28.32 14.48
CA THR A 124 9.50 27.59 13.21
C THR A 124 8.35 28.19 12.41
N ILE A 125 7.24 28.58 13.06
CA ILE A 125 6.13 29.28 12.39
C ILE A 125 6.62 30.57 11.73
N GLN A 126 7.42 31.37 12.43
CA GLN A 126 7.87 32.67 11.90
C GLN A 126 8.65 32.50 10.58
N SER A 127 9.39 31.39 10.45
CA SER A 127 10.11 31.04 9.23
C SER A 127 9.17 30.69 8.06
N ILE A 128 7.98 30.16 8.34
CA ILE A 128 6.97 29.78 7.32
C ILE A 128 6.39 31.03 6.68
N TYR A 129 6.12 32.09 7.46
CA TYR A 129 5.58 33.35 6.95
C TYR A 129 6.53 34.09 6.00
N GLN A 130 7.81 33.72 5.98
CA GLN A 130 8.78 34.24 5.00
C GLN A 130 8.66 33.56 3.62
N ILE A 131 7.73 32.61 3.44
CA ILE A 131 7.55 31.83 2.22
C ILE A 131 6.10 32.03 1.71
N PRO A 132 5.81 33.16 1.05
CA PRO A 132 4.45 33.48 0.60
C PRO A 132 3.92 32.55 -0.50
N SER A 133 4.78 31.75 -1.15
CA SER A 133 4.44 30.81 -2.21
C SER A 133 3.87 29.47 -1.73
N ILE A 134 3.81 29.23 -0.41
CA ILE A 134 3.31 27.97 0.15
C ILE A 134 1.87 27.74 -0.28
N LYS A 135 1.61 26.57 -0.87
CA LYS A 135 0.29 26.07 -1.23
C LYS A 135 -0.16 24.93 -0.33
N THR A 136 0.79 24.13 0.18
CA THR A 136 0.53 22.97 1.04
C THR A 136 1.39 23.04 2.30
N LEU A 137 0.77 22.99 3.47
CA LEU A 137 1.45 22.99 4.77
C LEU A 137 1.04 21.77 5.59
N PHE A 138 2.02 21.00 6.04
CA PHE A 138 1.85 19.90 6.97
C PHE A 138 2.49 20.29 8.32
N ILE A 139 1.71 20.31 9.40
CA ILE A 139 2.18 20.47 10.76
C ILE A 139 1.93 19.15 11.48
N ASN A 140 3.00 18.45 11.81
CA ASN A 140 2.92 17.10 12.35
C ASN A 140 3.61 17.04 13.69
N ASP A 141 2.94 17.55 14.72
CA ASP A 141 3.46 17.50 16.08
C ASP A 141 3.28 16.08 16.64
N GLN A 142 4.38 15.35 16.76
CA GLN A 142 4.41 13.98 17.31
C GLN A 142 5.28 13.90 18.56
N THR A 143 5.53 15.01 19.25
CA THR A 143 6.28 14.94 20.51
C THR A 143 5.53 14.00 21.46
N ASN A 144 6.13 12.84 21.74
CA ASN A 144 5.58 11.85 22.68
C ASN A 144 5.51 12.39 24.12
N GLU A 145 6.14 13.54 24.36
CA GLU A 145 5.99 14.31 25.58
C GLU A 145 4.55 14.83 25.61
N LYS A 146 3.75 14.23 26.50
CA LYS A 146 2.32 14.48 26.77
C LYS A 146 2.00 15.92 27.21
N ALA A 147 2.86 16.88 26.91
CA ALA A 147 2.58 18.28 27.16
C ALA A 147 1.56 18.76 26.12
N TYR A 148 0.51 19.39 26.64
CA TYR A 148 -0.68 19.90 25.99
C TYR A 148 -0.33 21.05 25.05
N PHE A 149 0.39 20.78 23.95
CA PHE A 149 0.79 21.83 23.03
C PHE A 149 -0.40 22.26 22.16
N LYS A 150 -0.80 23.52 22.37
CA LYS A 150 -1.76 24.22 21.55
C LYS A 150 -1.04 24.80 20.34
N VAL A 151 -1.45 24.40 19.14
CA VAL A 151 -0.94 24.99 17.90
C VAL A 151 -1.75 26.24 17.59
N HIS A 152 -1.09 27.40 17.63
CA HIS A 152 -1.71 28.68 17.28
C HIS A 152 -1.45 29.02 15.81
N LEU A 153 -2.51 28.96 15.01
CA LEU A 153 -2.55 29.29 13.58
C LEU A 153 -3.46 30.50 13.31
N SER A 154 -3.64 31.38 14.28
CA SER A 154 -4.40 32.62 14.10
C SER A 154 -3.83 33.50 12.98
N SER A 155 -2.51 33.49 12.81
CA SER A 155 -1.78 34.25 11.77
C SER A 155 -1.60 33.47 10.45
N ILE A 156 -2.26 32.32 10.27
CA ILE A 156 -2.12 31.53 9.04
C ILE A 156 -2.64 32.26 7.80
N SER A 157 -3.53 33.24 7.97
CA SER A 157 -3.99 34.16 6.94
C SER A 157 -2.88 34.96 6.25
N LEU A 158 -1.69 35.04 6.86
CA LEU A 158 -0.50 35.65 6.26
C LEU A 158 0.09 34.82 5.10
N LEU A 159 -0.43 33.61 4.85
CA LEU A 159 -0.02 32.74 3.74
C LEU A 159 -1.05 32.80 2.61
N PRO A 160 -1.04 33.82 1.74
CA PRO A 160 -2.13 34.11 0.81
C PRO A 160 -2.42 32.96 -0.18
N ASN A 161 -1.40 32.16 -0.49
CA ASN A 161 -1.49 31.06 -1.45
C ASN A 161 -1.80 29.69 -0.82
N LEU A 162 -1.98 29.62 0.50
CA LEU A 162 -2.18 28.35 1.19
C LEU A 162 -3.54 27.75 0.82
N GLN A 163 -3.52 26.60 0.15
CA GLN A 163 -4.73 25.91 -0.31
C GLN A 163 -4.98 24.61 0.47
N ARG A 164 -3.94 23.99 1.02
CA ARG A 164 -4.02 22.71 1.72
C ARG A 164 -3.31 22.79 3.05
N LEU A 165 -4.01 22.47 4.12
CA LEU A 165 -3.48 22.47 5.48
C LEU A 165 -3.75 21.14 6.15
N PHE A 166 -2.70 20.51 6.65
CA PHE A 166 -2.79 19.36 7.54
C PHE A 166 -2.20 19.73 8.89
N VAL A 167 -2.93 19.48 9.97
CA VAL A 167 -2.46 19.72 11.33
C VAL A 167 -2.72 18.49 12.17
N ARG A 168 -1.67 17.98 12.79
CA ARG A 168 -1.75 17.05 13.91
C ARG A 168 -1.31 17.79 15.17
N SER A 169 -2.22 17.98 16.11
CA SER A 169 -1.96 18.68 17.37
C SER A 169 -2.86 18.14 18.48
N TYR A 170 -2.62 18.56 19.71
CA TYR A 170 -3.52 18.24 20.82
C TYR A 170 -4.71 19.20 20.87
N ASP A 171 -4.40 20.50 20.88
CA ASP A 171 -5.33 21.63 20.75
C ASP A 171 -4.95 22.47 19.52
N LEU A 172 -5.93 23.16 18.93
CA LEU A 172 -5.76 23.95 17.71
C LEU A 172 -6.61 25.21 17.77
N ASP A 173 -5.94 26.35 17.60
CA ASP A 173 -6.58 27.63 17.34
C ASP A 173 -6.28 28.05 15.90
N ILE A 174 -7.27 27.95 15.01
CA ILE A 174 -7.13 28.28 13.60
C ILE A 174 -7.80 29.63 13.28
N GLY A 175 -7.05 30.53 12.63
CA GLY A 175 -7.58 31.80 12.16
C GLY A 175 -8.47 31.66 10.92
N GLN A 176 -9.09 32.76 10.51
CA GLN A 176 -9.82 32.82 9.23
C GLN A 176 -8.84 32.62 8.06
N HIS A 177 -9.26 31.90 7.02
CA HIS A 177 -8.46 31.70 5.82
C HIS A 177 -9.33 31.56 4.58
N SER A 178 -9.35 32.58 3.72
CA SER A 178 -10.25 32.63 2.57
C SER A 178 -9.85 31.71 1.41
N SER A 179 -8.56 31.46 1.20
CA SER A 179 -8.07 30.64 0.06
C SER A 179 -7.89 29.15 0.36
N LEU A 180 -8.19 28.69 1.58
CA LEU A 180 -7.98 27.31 1.98
C LEU A 180 -9.07 26.42 1.36
N LYS A 181 -8.66 25.39 0.61
CA LYS A 181 -9.55 24.47 -0.10
C LYS A 181 -9.64 23.10 0.57
N SER A 182 -8.57 22.66 1.22
CA SER A 182 -8.48 21.36 1.89
C SER A 182 -7.91 21.52 3.29
N LEU A 183 -8.65 21.04 4.30
CA LEU A 183 -8.27 21.08 5.70
C LEU A 183 -8.34 19.67 6.29
N ASP A 184 -7.25 19.21 6.88
CA ASP A 184 -7.19 17.91 7.52
C ASP A 184 -6.62 18.03 8.94
N LEU A 185 -7.44 17.68 9.93
CA LEU A 185 -7.20 17.89 11.34
C LEU A 185 -7.13 16.55 12.05
N HIS A 186 -6.05 16.33 12.77
CA HIS A 186 -5.87 15.20 13.67
C HIS A 186 -5.67 15.74 15.08
N VAL A 187 -6.75 15.84 15.86
CA VAL A 187 -6.79 16.56 17.15
C VAL A 187 -7.15 15.64 18.31
N GLY A 188 -6.42 15.77 19.41
CA GLY A 188 -6.48 14.82 20.54
C GLY A 188 -7.59 15.07 21.56
N GLU A 189 -8.09 16.30 21.70
CA GLU A 189 -9.20 16.64 22.61
C GLU A 189 -10.55 16.81 21.90
N LEU A 190 -11.60 17.03 22.71
CA LEU A 190 -12.93 17.50 22.32
C LEU A 190 -12.83 18.72 21.41
N TYR A 191 -12.77 18.47 20.11
CA TYR A 191 -12.66 19.53 19.12
C TYR A 191 -14.03 20.14 18.86
N ASN A 192 -14.20 21.38 19.28
CA ASN A 192 -15.44 22.11 19.08
C ASN A 192 -15.53 22.61 17.62
N LEU A 193 -16.43 22.02 16.83
CA LEU A 193 -16.64 22.39 15.42
C LEU A 193 -16.99 23.87 15.19
N SER A 194 -17.50 24.58 16.20
CA SER A 194 -17.73 26.03 16.10
C SER A 194 -16.45 26.82 15.79
N VAL A 195 -15.26 26.26 16.06
CA VAL A 195 -13.99 26.86 15.68
C VAL A 195 -13.84 26.97 14.16
N LEU A 196 -14.59 26.19 13.36
CA LEU A 196 -14.57 26.24 11.89
C LEU A 196 -15.66 27.15 11.30
N GLU A 197 -16.63 27.55 12.11
CA GLU A 197 -17.78 28.33 11.66
C GLU A 197 -17.34 29.67 11.07
N ASN A 198 -17.75 29.97 9.83
CA ASN A 198 -17.44 31.19 9.09
C ASN A 198 -15.94 31.49 8.87
N LYS A 199 -15.03 30.54 9.09
CA LYS A 199 -13.58 30.77 8.92
C LYS A 199 -13.04 30.47 7.53
N PHE A 200 -13.72 29.63 6.74
CA PHE A 200 -13.19 29.13 5.47
C PHE A 200 -14.23 29.20 4.35
N GLU A 201 -14.18 30.27 3.56
CA GLU A 201 -15.11 30.50 2.44
C GLU A 201 -14.87 29.55 1.25
N SER A 202 -13.60 29.18 0.99
CA SER A 202 -13.23 28.32 -0.15
C SER A 202 -13.10 26.84 0.20
N LEU A 203 -13.45 26.43 1.42
CA LEU A 203 -13.19 25.07 1.88
C LEU A 203 -14.10 24.06 1.17
N THR A 204 -13.49 23.16 0.40
CA THR A 204 -14.19 22.12 -0.36
C THR A 204 -13.94 20.72 0.18
N GLU A 205 -12.86 20.51 0.93
CA GLU A 205 -12.49 19.22 1.50
C GLU A 205 -12.16 19.39 3.00
N LEU A 206 -12.79 18.59 3.85
CA LEU A 206 -12.55 18.59 5.29
C LEU A 206 -12.40 17.15 5.79
N CYS A 207 -11.31 16.88 6.51
CA CYS A 207 -11.12 15.64 7.25
C CYS A 207 -10.81 15.97 8.70
N ILE A 208 -11.57 15.42 9.63
CA ILE A 208 -11.33 15.57 11.06
C ILE A 208 -11.26 14.18 11.67
N LYS A 209 -10.09 13.84 12.19
CA LYS A 209 -9.82 12.62 12.95
C LYS A 209 -9.56 13.00 14.39
N SER A 210 -10.54 12.75 15.22
CA SER A 210 -10.52 13.12 16.62
C SER A 210 -11.43 12.16 17.35
N ASP A 211 -10.99 11.70 18.50
CA ASP A 211 -11.75 10.75 19.31
C ASP A 211 -13.00 11.41 19.96
N PHE A 212 -13.21 12.72 19.76
CA PHE A 212 -14.11 13.52 20.59
C PHE A 212 -14.91 14.60 19.83
N ILE A 213 -15.30 14.38 18.58
CA ILE A 213 -16.15 15.37 17.88
C ILE A 213 -17.59 15.25 18.38
N SER A 214 -18.08 16.26 19.10
CA SER A 214 -19.50 16.31 19.50
C SER A 214 -20.41 16.33 18.26
N SER A 215 -21.23 15.30 18.11
CA SER A 215 -22.11 15.10 16.95
C SER A 215 -23.15 16.22 16.74
N GLY A 216 -23.57 16.89 17.82
CA GLY A 216 -24.57 17.96 17.82
C GLY A 216 -24.21 19.26 17.09
N ARG A 217 -22.99 19.40 16.55
CA ARG A 217 -22.51 20.63 15.89
C ARG A 217 -22.07 20.44 14.43
N ILE A 218 -22.37 19.29 13.84
CA ILE A 218 -22.01 19.01 12.44
C ILE A 218 -22.72 19.95 11.45
N ASN A 219 -23.90 20.46 11.81
CA ASN A 219 -24.66 21.43 11.02
C ASN A 219 -23.97 22.80 10.85
N LEU A 220 -22.92 23.10 11.64
CA LEU A 220 -22.12 24.33 11.55
C LEU A 220 -21.01 24.26 10.50
N LEU A 221 -20.84 23.11 9.84
CA LEU A 221 -19.81 22.95 8.81
C LEU A 221 -20.13 23.79 7.56
N PRO A 222 -19.10 24.29 6.84
CA PRO A 222 -19.31 25.09 5.63
C PRO A 222 -20.09 24.34 4.55
N SER A 223 -21.13 24.97 3.99
CA SER A 223 -21.95 24.38 2.92
C SER A 223 -21.21 24.23 1.58
N SER A 224 -20.04 24.84 1.44
CA SER A 224 -19.12 24.71 0.29
C SER A 224 -18.44 23.34 0.19
N LEU A 225 -18.55 22.49 1.23
CA LEU A 225 -17.90 21.19 1.28
C LEU A 225 -18.43 20.24 0.20
N THR A 226 -17.47 19.63 -0.52
CA THR A 226 -17.70 18.58 -1.52
C THR A 226 -17.18 17.22 -1.03
N SER A 227 -16.26 17.20 -0.07
CA SER A 227 -15.74 15.97 0.56
C SER A 227 -15.61 16.16 2.06
N LEU A 228 -16.15 15.23 2.83
CA LEU A 228 -16.15 15.27 4.30
C LEU A 228 -15.74 13.90 4.88
N THR A 229 -14.78 13.90 5.80
CA THR A 229 -14.42 12.74 6.62
C THR A 229 -14.49 13.11 8.10
N LEU A 230 -15.28 12.37 8.89
CA LEU A 230 -15.49 12.65 10.31
C LEU A 230 -15.42 11.37 11.16
N GLU A 231 -14.92 11.53 12.39
CA GLU A 231 -14.97 10.55 13.48
C GLU A 231 -15.84 11.15 14.62
N PRO A 232 -17.19 11.19 14.50
CA PRO A 232 -18.05 11.73 15.56
C PRO A 232 -18.07 10.85 16.80
N LEU A 233 -18.09 11.50 17.96
CA LEU A 233 -18.41 10.88 19.24
C LEU A 233 -19.92 10.61 19.26
N GLY A 234 -20.30 9.36 19.10
CA GLY A 234 -21.70 8.93 19.01
C GLY A 234 -22.32 9.12 17.62
N ILE A 235 -23.64 8.97 17.58
CA ILE A 235 -24.40 9.00 16.33
C ILE A 235 -24.76 10.45 16.00
N PRO A 236 -24.50 10.94 14.78
CA PRO A 236 -24.97 12.23 14.30
C PRO A 236 -26.49 12.39 14.47
N PRO A 237 -26.98 13.57 14.90
CA PRO A 237 -28.40 13.89 14.85
C PRO A 237 -28.96 13.70 13.42
N LYS A 238 -30.25 13.39 13.32
CA LYS A 238 -30.91 13.11 12.04
C LYS A 238 -30.61 14.12 10.94
N ASN A 239 -30.67 15.41 11.25
CA ASN A 239 -30.49 16.52 10.31
C ASN A 239 -29.05 17.06 10.24
N ALA A 240 -28.05 16.35 10.80
CA ALA A 240 -26.68 16.83 10.94
C ALA A 240 -26.05 17.32 9.62
N PHE A 241 -26.41 16.71 8.50
CA PHE A 241 -25.78 16.96 7.20
C PHE A 241 -26.63 17.78 6.22
N HIS A 242 -27.84 18.22 6.60
CA HIS A 242 -28.80 18.85 5.67
C HIS A 242 -28.27 20.11 4.96
N SER A 243 -27.36 20.87 5.59
CA SER A 243 -26.76 22.08 5.00
C SER A 243 -25.72 21.79 3.90
N LEU A 244 -25.17 20.57 3.86
CA LEU A 244 -24.03 20.20 3.00
C LEU A 244 -24.48 19.71 1.61
N THR A 245 -25.38 20.44 0.97
CA THR A 245 -26.01 20.05 -0.31
C THR A 245 -25.03 19.87 -1.49
N LEU A 246 -23.79 20.37 -1.38
CA LEU A 246 -22.73 20.21 -2.37
C LEU A 246 -21.87 18.95 -2.17
N LEU A 247 -22.15 18.17 -1.12
CA LEU A 247 -21.32 17.03 -0.74
C LEU A 247 -21.41 15.90 -1.79
N VAL A 248 -20.25 15.50 -2.29
CA VAL A 248 -20.05 14.40 -3.26
C VAL A 248 -19.51 13.15 -2.57
N LYS A 249 -18.69 13.32 -1.53
CA LYS A 249 -18.07 12.22 -0.77
C LYS A 249 -18.27 12.43 0.73
N LEU A 250 -18.77 11.41 1.41
CA LEU A 250 -18.95 11.38 2.86
C LEU A 250 -18.33 10.09 3.43
N ASP A 251 -17.43 10.24 4.39
CA ASP A 251 -16.81 9.13 5.14
C ASP A 251 -17.01 9.41 6.64
N ILE A 252 -17.78 8.57 7.32
CA ILE A 252 -18.10 8.73 8.74
C ILE A 252 -17.64 7.47 9.45
N TYR A 253 -16.90 7.63 10.55
CA TYR A 253 -16.53 6.53 11.44
C TYR A 253 -17.23 6.72 12.78
N LEU A 254 -18.28 5.95 13.01
CA LEU A 254 -19.11 6.07 14.21
C LEU A 254 -18.43 5.44 15.42
N ASP A 255 -18.48 6.15 16.55
CA ASP A 255 -18.26 5.57 17.87
C ASP A 255 -19.60 5.13 18.48
N PHE A 256 -19.69 3.86 18.90
CA PHE A 256 -20.89 3.27 19.48
C PHE A 256 -20.87 3.26 21.02
N GLY A 257 -19.83 3.80 21.65
CA GLY A 257 -19.67 3.81 23.11
C GLY A 257 -20.57 4.81 23.85
N SER A 258 -21.14 5.80 23.16
CA SER A 258 -22.00 6.81 23.77
C SER A 258 -23.43 6.31 24.00
N GLN A 259 -24.09 6.77 25.08
CA GLN A 259 -25.52 6.56 25.27
C GLN A 259 -26.30 7.19 24.10
N VAL A 260 -27.25 6.44 23.55
CA VAL A 260 -28.03 6.85 22.37
C VAL A 260 -29.46 7.15 22.78
N GLU A 261 -30.07 8.13 22.11
CA GLU A 261 -31.50 8.41 22.15
C GLU A 261 -32.35 7.20 21.74
N GLU A 262 -33.65 7.25 22.02
CA GLU A 262 -34.60 6.25 21.54
C GLU A 262 -34.72 6.37 20.01
N GLN A 263 -34.04 5.46 19.28
CA GLN A 263 -34.02 5.30 17.81
C GLN A 263 -33.12 6.29 17.03
N PRO A 264 -31.81 6.02 16.96
CA PRO A 264 -30.90 6.82 16.15
C PRO A 264 -31.21 6.73 14.64
N CYS A 265 -31.20 7.89 13.97
CA CYS A 265 -31.43 7.99 12.53
C CYS A 265 -30.41 8.97 11.92
N ILE A 266 -29.84 8.62 10.77
CA ILE A 266 -28.98 9.48 9.95
C ILE A 266 -29.71 9.75 8.62
N ASP A 267 -30.16 10.98 8.40
CA ASP A 267 -30.85 11.36 7.16
C ASP A 267 -29.90 12.06 6.19
N LEU A 268 -29.61 11.38 5.06
CA LEU A 268 -28.79 11.89 3.97
C LEU A 268 -29.59 12.15 2.70
N PHE A 269 -30.93 12.02 2.74
CA PHE A 269 -31.78 12.04 1.54
C PHE A 269 -31.68 13.36 0.76
N CYS A 270 -31.47 14.49 1.46
CA CYS A 270 -31.31 15.81 0.85
C CYS A 270 -29.98 16.00 0.10
N LEU A 271 -29.00 15.10 0.24
CA LEU A 271 -27.68 15.19 -0.37
C LEU A 271 -27.67 14.66 -1.81
N ASN A 272 -28.40 15.32 -2.70
CA ASN A 272 -28.62 14.89 -4.09
C ASN A 272 -27.36 14.83 -4.98
N LYS A 273 -26.21 15.32 -4.51
CA LYS A 273 -24.90 15.21 -5.18
C LYS A 273 -24.00 14.13 -4.59
N LEU A 274 -24.43 13.46 -3.52
CA LEU A 274 -23.62 12.48 -2.81
C LEU A 274 -23.47 11.23 -3.66
N GLU A 275 -22.26 10.98 -4.17
CA GLU A 275 -21.94 9.82 -5.01
C GLU A 275 -21.26 8.70 -4.23
N THR A 276 -20.54 9.04 -3.15
CA THR A 276 -19.81 8.07 -2.34
C THR A 276 -20.13 8.25 -0.86
N LEU A 277 -20.63 7.18 -0.24
CA LEU A 277 -20.85 7.11 1.20
C LEU A 277 -20.05 5.95 1.78
N LYS A 278 -19.28 6.23 2.82
CA LYS A 278 -18.64 5.23 3.67
C LYS A 278 -19.06 5.46 5.12
N LEU A 279 -19.59 4.42 5.73
CA LEU A 279 -19.94 4.40 7.14
C LEU A 279 -19.16 3.25 7.81
N GLY A 280 -18.15 3.64 8.57
CA GLY A 280 -17.34 2.77 9.41
C GLY A 280 -17.73 2.87 10.88
N GLY A 281 -17.10 2.04 11.68
CA GLY A 281 -17.26 1.99 13.14
C GLY A 281 -16.91 0.60 13.65
N ASN A 282 -16.49 0.49 14.91
CA ASN A 282 -16.22 -0.79 15.55
C ASN A 282 -17.42 -1.21 16.41
N ASP A 283 -18.30 -2.05 15.87
CA ASP A 283 -19.44 -2.62 16.59
C ASP A 283 -19.11 -3.97 17.27
N SER A 284 -17.89 -4.47 17.12
CA SER A 284 -17.54 -5.83 17.57
C SER A 284 -17.42 -5.99 19.08
N GLU A 285 -17.19 -4.89 19.82
CA GLU A 285 -16.95 -4.91 21.27
C GLU A 285 -18.23 -4.75 22.09
N HIS A 286 -19.32 -4.35 21.46
CA HIS A 286 -20.56 -4.03 22.16
C HIS A 286 -21.71 -4.82 21.52
N TYR A 287 -22.46 -5.54 22.34
CA TYR A 287 -23.78 -6.03 21.94
C TYR A 287 -24.69 -4.82 21.76
N ILE A 288 -24.59 -4.16 20.60
CA ILE A 288 -25.41 -3.01 20.26
C ILE A 288 -26.83 -3.51 20.11
N ASN A 289 -27.68 -3.18 21.09
CA ASN A 289 -29.08 -3.59 21.13
C ASN A 289 -30.01 -2.66 20.35
N TYR A 290 -29.48 -1.65 19.65
CA TYR A 290 -30.25 -0.71 18.86
C TYR A 290 -29.89 -0.81 17.37
N ILE A 291 -30.80 -0.31 16.54
CA ILE A 291 -30.64 -0.23 15.09
C ILE A 291 -30.51 1.24 14.72
N ILE A 292 -29.57 1.56 13.85
CA ILE A 292 -29.39 2.91 13.28
C ILE A 292 -30.05 2.93 11.91
N GLU A 293 -31.11 3.72 11.78
CA GLU A 293 -31.73 3.94 10.48
C GLU A 293 -30.90 4.91 9.64
N ILE A 294 -30.69 4.61 8.36
CA ILE A 294 -30.04 5.52 7.42
C ILE A 294 -30.90 5.73 6.18
N GLN A 295 -31.16 6.98 5.85
CA GLN A 295 -31.88 7.36 4.62
C GLN A 295 -30.87 7.81 3.57
N LEU A 296 -30.87 7.13 2.42
CA LEU A 296 -29.88 7.33 1.36
C LEU A 296 -30.45 8.17 0.20
N PRO A 297 -29.68 9.13 -0.34
CA PRO A 297 -30.06 9.83 -1.56
C PRO A 297 -29.90 8.92 -2.79
N PRO A 298 -30.76 9.07 -3.83
CA PRO A 298 -30.68 8.27 -5.05
C PRO A 298 -29.38 8.42 -5.86
N SER A 299 -28.59 9.46 -5.61
CA SER A 299 -27.34 9.79 -6.32
C SER A 299 -26.15 8.88 -5.98
N ILE A 300 -26.23 8.08 -4.92
CA ILE A 300 -25.10 7.25 -4.48
C ILE A 300 -24.75 6.21 -5.53
N LYS A 301 -23.47 6.13 -5.89
CA LYS A 301 -22.90 5.09 -6.76
C LYS A 301 -22.04 4.10 -5.98
N ASN A 302 -21.36 4.57 -4.94
CA ASN A 302 -20.44 3.77 -4.13
C ASN A 302 -20.89 3.78 -2.67
N LEU A 303 -21.30 2.63 -2.16
CA LEU A 303 -21.80 2.48 -0.79
C LEU A 303 -20.96 1.48 -0.01
N VAL A 304 -20.41 1.93 1.11
CA VAL A 304 -19.68 1.08 2.07
C VAL A 304 -20.34 1.23 3.44
N LEU A 305 -20.95 0.17 3.93
CA LEU A 305 -21.46 0.08 5.31
C LEU A 305 -20.70 -1.05 5.99
N ILE A 306 -20.03 -0.75 7.10
CA ILE A 306 -19.27 -1.75 7.86
C ILE A 306 -20.07 -2.23 9.09
N PRO A 307 -20.70 -1.34 9.88
CA PRO A 307 -21.46 -1.75 11.06
C PRO A 307 -22.67 -2.64 10.72
N THR A 308 -22.92 -3.62 11.58
CA THR A 308 -24.03 -4.59 11.48
C THR A 308 -25.36 -4.07 12.05
N CYS A 309 -25.31 -2.97 12.82
CA CYS A 309 -26.46 -2.31 13.44
C CYS A 309 -27.18 -1.31 12.53
N ILE A 310 -26.74 -1.13 11.28
CA ILE A 310 -27.38 -0.21 10.33
C ILE A 310 -28.63 -0.87 9.73
N SER A 311 -29.65 -0.07 9.43
CA SER A 311 -30.81 -0.47 8.63
C SER A 311 -31.18 0.63 7.64
N ILE A 312 -31.64 0.24 6.46
CA ILE A 312 -32.22 1.18 5.49
C ILE A 312 -33.73 0.97 5.51
N PRO A 313 -34.54 2.01 5.78
CA PRO A 313 -35.99 1.90 5.73
C PRO A 313 -36.48 1.45 4.35
N SER A 314 -37.48 0.57 4.30
CA SER A 314 -38.02 0.01 3.05
C SER A 314 -38.64 1.05 2.11
N GLU A 315 -39.04 2.20 2.66
CA GLU A 315 -39.61 3.35 1.95
C GLU A 315 -38.53 4.16 1.21
N CYS A 316 -37.25 3.96 1.56
CA CYS A 316 -36.15 4.68 0.95
C CYS A 316 -35.92 4.17 -0.48
N PRO A 317 -36.00 5.04 -1.52
CA PRO A 317 -35.69 4.63 -2.88
C PRO A 317 -34.22 4.23 -2.95
N MET A 318 -33.98 2.96 -3.27
CA MET A 318 -32.63 2.42 -3.32
C MET A 318 -31.84 3.03 -4.48
N PRO A 319 -30.60 3.50 -4.24
CA PRO A 319 -29.78 4.12 -5.28
C PRO A 319 -29.32 3.10 -6.35
N LEU A 320 -28.98 3.62 -7.54
CA LEU A 320 -28.41 2.83 -8.64
C LEU A 320 -26.91 2.59 -8.42
N LEU A 321 -26.60 1.69 -7.49
CA LEU A 321 -25.24 1.41 -7.05
C LEU A 321 -24.36 0.76 -8.13
N GLU A 322 -23.11 1.19 -8.22
CA GLU A 322 -22.04 0.57 -9.01
C GLU A 322 -21.12 -0.30 -8.14
N GLN A 323 -20.89 0.12 -6.88
CA GLN A 323 -20.11 -0.62 -5.89
C GLN A 323 -20.84 -0.68 -4.54
N LEU A 324 -20.90 -1.88 -3.97
CA LEU A 324 -21.50 -2.13 -2.66
C LEU A 324 -20.55 -2.94 -1.79
N LYS A 325 -20.33 -2.47 -0.55
CA LYS A 325 -19.65 -3.22 0.49
C LYS A 325 -20.50 -3.19 1.75
N VAL A 326 -20.94 -4.37 2.21
CA VAL A 326 -21.85 -4.50 3.37
C VAL A 326 -21.56 -5.78 4.14
N PRO A 327 -21.85 -5.85 5.46
CA PRO A 327 -21.91 -7.12 6.16
C PRO A 327 -23.12 -7.94 5.69
N GLN A 328 -23.01 -9.28 5.71
CA GLN A 328 -24.07 -10.18 5.23
C GLN A 328 -25.44 -9.96 5.90
N CYS A 329 -25.44 -9.62 7.19
CA CYS A 329 -26.67 -9.44 7.97
C CYS A 329 -27.60 -8.36 7.44
N LEU A 330 -27.09 -7.39 6.64
CA LEU A 330 -27.93 -6.37 6.01
C LEU A 330 -28.81 -6.95 4.89
N PHE A 331 -28.42 -8.07 4.29
CA PHE A 331 -29.25 -8.78 3.30
C PHE A 331 -30.32 -9.64 3.97
N THR A 332 -29.99 -10.32 5.06
CA THR A 332 -30.90 -11.28 5.70
C THR A 332 -32.02 -10.59 6.48
N LYS A 333 -31.75 -9.40 7.03
CA LYS A 333 -32.76 -8.57 7.73
C LYS A 333 -33.69 -7.79 6.78
N GLY A 334 -33.59 -8.00 5.47
CA GLY A 334 -34.42 -7.29 4.47
C GLY A 334 -34.06 -5.82 4.27
N GLY A 335 -32.94 -5.34 4.84
CA GLY A 335 -32.49 -3.95 4.70
C GLY A 335 -31.96 -3.61 3.30
N PHE A 336 -31.67 -4.60 2.45
CA PHE A 336 -31.20 -4.40 1.09
C PHE A 336 -31.84 -5.37 0.11
N SER A 337 -32.50 -4.84 -0.92
CA SER A 337 -32.91 -5.62 -2.09
C SER A 337 -31.96 -5.37 -3.25
N MET A 338 -31.28 -6.42 -3.71
CA MET A 338 -30.33 -6.33 -4.83
C MET A 338 -31.00 -6.05 -6.17
N SER A 339 -32.30 -6.34 -6.29
CA SER A 339 -33.08 -6.05 -7.51
C SER A 339 -33.17 -4.55 -7.82
N SER A 340 -32.95 -3.69 -6.82
CA SER A 340 -33.03 -2.24 -6.97
C SER A 340 -31.77 -1.61 -7.59
N SER A 341 -30.65 -2.32 -7.67
CA SER A 341 -29.38 -1.80 -8.19
C SER A 341 -28.85 -2.64 -9.35
N PRO A 342 -29.49 -2.58 -10.55
CA PRO A 342 -29.10 -3.40 -11.71
C PRO A 342 -27.69 -3.08 -12.25
N LEU A 343 -27.14 -1.90 -11.93
CA LEU A 343 -25.82 -1.45 -12.38
C LEU A 343 -24.65 -1.96 -11.51
N LEU A 344 -24.91 -2.80 -10.51
CA LEU A 344 -23.88 -3.21 -9.55
C LEU A 344 -22.80 -4.08 -10.20
N LYS A 345 -21.58 -3.53 -10.33
CA LYS A 345 -20.42 -4.23 -10.90
C LYS A 345 -19.54 -4.87 -9.83
N LYS A 346 -19.52 -4.33 -8.62
CA LYS A 346 -18.65 -4.81 -7.53
C LYS A 346 -19.41 -4.96 -6.22
N LEU A 347 -19.31 -6.14 -5.65
CA LEU A 347 -19.94 -6.52 -4.39
C LEU A 347 -18.91 -7.11 -3.45
N VAL A 348 -18.85 -6.56 -2.24
CA VAL A 348 -18.05 -7.08 -1.14
C VAL A 348 -18.99 -7.40 0.01
N ILE A 349 -19.16 -8.69 0.30
CA ILE A 349 -19.93 -9.17 1.44
C ILE A 349 -18.93 -9.49 2.55
N ASP A 350 -18.92 -8.67 3.59
CA ASP A 350 -18.07 -8.88 4.76
C ASP A 350 -18.83 -9.67 5.85
N SER A 351 -18.09 -10.22 6.81
CA SER A 351 -18.64 -10.86 8.01
C SER A 351 -19.78 -11.85 7.72
N CYS A 352 -19.57 -12.76 6.76
CA CYS A 352 -20.55 -13.79 6.43
C CYS A 352 -20.58 -14.89 7.50
N PHE A 353 -21.73 -15.05 8.13
CA PHE A 353 -21.99 -16.12 9.10
C PHE A 353 -23.01 -17.15 8.60
N GLU A 354 -23.92 -16.75 7.71
CA GLU A 354 -25.00 -17.58 7.19
C GLU A 354 -24.75 -17.99 5.73
N ASN A 355 -25.62 -18.82 5.17
CA ASN A 355 -25.57 -19.16 3.75
C ASN A 355 -25.84 -17.93 2.89
N VAL A 356 -25.07 -17.75 1.83
CA VAL A 356 -25.31 -16.70 0.82
C VAL A 356 -26.38 -17.23 -0.13
N GLU A 357 -27.54 -16.59 -0.13
CA GLU A 357 -28.62 -16.97 -1.04
C GLU A 357 -28.35 -16.49 -2.46
N ALA A 358 -28.83 -17.23 -3.47
CA ALA A 358 -28.64 -16.88 -4.88
C ALA A 358 -29.14 -15.45 -5.22
N LYS A 359 -30.21 -14.98 -4.55
CA LYS A 359 -30.77 -13.64 -4.75
C LYS A 359 -29.85 -12.49 -4.28
N MET A 360 -28.84 -12.78 -3.45
CA MET A 360 -27.88 -11.78 -2.96
C MET A 360 -26.82 -11.40 -4.00
N ILE A 361 -26.66 -12.18 -5.07
CA ILE A 361 -25.63 -11.96 -6.09
C ILE A 361 -26.32 -11.59 -7.40
N PRO A 362 -26.24 -10.32 -7.84
CA PRO A 362 -26.91 -9.88 -9.06
C PRO A 362 -26.23 -10.43 -10.31
N SER A 363 -26.99 -10.58 -11.38
CA SER A 363 -26.52 -11.14 -12.65
C SER A 363 -25.51 -10.26 -13.39
N SER A 364 -25.44 -8.95 -13.08
CA SER A 364 -24.53 -7.98 -13.68
C SER A 364 -23.14 -7.92 -13.03
N LEU A 365 -22.89 -8.72 -11.99
CA LEU A 365 -21.72 -8.59 -11.15
C LEU A 365 -20.41 -9.04 -11.82
N GLU A 366 -19.43 -8.14 -11.91
CA GLU A 366 -18.10 -8.43 -12.47
C GLU A 366 -17.07 -8.82 -11.39
N HIS A 367 -17.22 -8.30 -10.16
CA HIS A 367 -16.33 -8.54 -9.03
C HIS A 367 -17.09 -8.88 -7.75
N LEU A 368 -16.83 -10.08 -7.23
CA LEU A 368 -17.35 -10.56 -5.96
C LEU A 368 -16.23 -10.82 -4.96
N SER A 369 -16.32 -10.24 -3.77
CA SER A 369 -15.50 -10.62 -2.62
C SER A 369 -16.39 -11.03 -1.45
N ILE A 370 -16.09 -12.15 -0.82
CA ILE A 370 -16.83 -12.70 0.32
C ILE A 370 -15.85 -12.93 1.47
N ASP A 371 -16.19 -12.47 2.66
CA ASP A 371 -15.43 -12.67 3.90
C ASP A 371 -16.16 -13.62 4.85
N LYS A 372 -15.72 -14.87 4.90
CA LYS A 372 -16.37 -15.94 5.68
C LYS A 372 -15.84 -16.00 7.10
N ASN A 373 -16.74 -15.84 8.06
CA ASN A 373 -16.45 -15.87 9.49
C ASN A 373 -17.02 -17.09 10.23
N THR A 374 -17.65 -18.06 9.53
CA THR A 374 -18.12 -19.32 10.13
C THR A 374 -17.29 -20.55 9.78
N GLY A 375 -17.08 -21.44 10.76
CA GLY A 375 -16.20 -22.60 10.61
C GLY A 375 -16.83 -23.90 10.12
N GLY A 376 -18.17 -24.01 10.15
CA GLY A 376 -18.85 -25.31 10.00
C GLY A 376 -19.53 -25.56 8.65
N ALA A 377 -20.11 -24.54 8.02
CA ALA A 377 -20.95 -24.69 6.83
C ALA A 377 -20.27 -24.10 5.58
N ASN A 378 -20.53 -24.68 4.41
CA ASN A 378 -20.23 -24.04 3.13
C ASN A 378 -21.32 -23.02 2.85
N ILE A 379 -20.98 -21.73 2.85
CA ILE A 379 -21.94 -20.65 2.68
C ILE A 379 -22.30 -20.43 1.20
N LEU A 380 -21.62 -21.11 0.28
CA LEU A 380 -21.76 -20.95 -1.18
C LEU A 380 -22.41 -22.17 -1.87
N ASP A 381 -22.91 -23.13 -1.09
CA ASP A 381 -23.52 -24.37 -1.62
C ASP A 381 -24.79 -24.15 -2.45
N GLN A 382 -25.40 -22.97 -2.40
CA GLN A 382 -26.58 -22.63 -3.21
C GLN A 382 -26.34 -21.46 -4.17
N VAL A 383 -25.12 -20.92 -4.20
CA VAL A 383 -24.79 -19.77 -5.04
C VAL A 383 -24.58 -20.22 -6.49
N VAL A 384 -25.32 -19.58 -7.39
CA VAL A 384 -25.04 -19.59 -8.83
C VAL A 384 -24.30 -18.30 -9.16
N PHE A 385 -23.05 -18.40 -9.59
CA PHE A 385 -22.26 -17.22 -9.94
C PHE A 385 -22.69 -16.69 -11.32
N PRO A 386 -22.74 -15.36 -11.50
CA PRO A 386 -23.14 -14.79 -12.77
C PRO A 386 -22.06 -15.00 -13.84
N THR A 387 -22.50 -15.15 -15.09
CA THR A 387 -21.60 -15.36 -16.24
C THR A 387 -20.75 -14.13 -16.56
N THR A 388 -21.04 -12.98 -15.97
CA THR A 388 -20.26 -11.72 -16.08
C THR A 388 -19.10 -11.65 -15.08
N LEU A 389 -19.01 -12.59 -14.12
CA LEU A 389 -18.04 -12.54 -13.02
C LEU A 389 -16.60 -12.79 -13.49
N THR A 390 -15.78 -11.76 -13.50
CA THR A 390 -14.36 -11.85 -13.90
C THR A 390 -13.40 -11.99 -12.72
N TYR A 391 -13.81 -11.58 -11.51
CA TYR A 391 -13.01 -11.68 -10.29
C TYR A 391 -13.79 -12.20 -9.09
N LEU A 392 -13.31 -13.30 -8.51
CA LEU A 392 -13.82 -13.89 -7.28
C LEU A 392 -12.75 -13.91 -6.18
N SER A 393 -13.09 -13.38 -5.00
CA SER A 393 -12.22 -13.40 -3.81
C SER A 393 -12.94 -13.94 -2.58
N LEU A 394 -12.55 -15.11 -2.13
CA LEU A 394 -12.99 -15.73 -0.89
C LEU A 394 -11.91 -15.55 0.17
N LYS A 395 -12.19 -14.73 1.18
CA LYS A 395 -11.34 -14.46 2.36
C LYS A 395 -12.09 -14.86 3.63
N GLY A 396 -11.38 -14.80 4.76
CA GLY A 396 -11.93 -15.05 6.08
C GLY A 396 -11.08 -15.96 6.94
N SER A 397 -11.46 -16.06 8.21
CA SER A 397 -10.81 -16.92 9.19
C SER A 397 -11.15 -18.39 9.01
N TRP A 398 -12.07 -18.71 8.10
CA TRP A 398 -12.48 -20.07 7.82
C TRP A 398 -12.42 -20.36 6.33
N ILE A 399 -12.30 -21.64 6.05
CA ILE A 399 -12.07 -22.10 4.69
C ILE A 399 -13.39 -22.16 3.93
N GLU A 400 -13.37 -21.64 2.71
CA GLU A 400 -14.45 -21.81 1.75
C GLU A 400 -13.89 -22.27 0.41
N THR A 401 -14.38 -23.39 -0.11
CA THR A 401 -13.95 -23.92 -1.40
C THR A 401 -15.16 -24.06 -2.30
N VAL A 402 -15.15 -23.32 -3.40
CA VAL A 402 -16.21 -23.39 -4.39
C VAL A 402 -15.98 -24.61 -5.28
N ASN A 403 -17.05 -25.36 -5.54
CA ASN A 403 -17.01 -26.42 -6.53
C ASN A 403 -16.62 -25.84 -7.90
N PRO A 404 -15.55 -26.32 -8.55
CA PRO A 404 -15.08 -25.83 -9.84
C PRO A 404 -16.16 -25.74 -10.92
N ASN A 405 -17.10 -26.69 -10.92
CA ASN A 405 -18.17 -26.76 -11.92
C ASN A 405 -19.20 -25.62 -11.79
N ARG A 406 -19.11 -24.81 -10.73
CA ARG A 406 -19.97 -23.64 -10.52
C ARG A 406 -19.28 -22.32 -10.85
N LEU A 407 -17.97 -22.34 -11.06
CA LEU A 407 -17.24 -21.14 -11.43
C LEU A 407 -17.55 -20.81 -12.90
N PRO A 408 -17.89 -19.55 -13.23
CA PRO A 408 -18.23 -19.18 -14.59
C PRO A 408 -16.97 -19.16 -15.46
N GLU A 409 -17.14 -19.42 -16.76
CA GLU A 409 -16.04 -19.44 -17.73
C GLU A 409 -15.36 -18.07 -17.91
N SER A 410 -16.06 -16.98 -17.61
CA SER A 410 -15.53 -15.61 -17.65
C SER A 410 -14.52 -15.29 -16.54
N LEU A 411 -14.35 -16.18 -15.56
CA LEU A 411 -13.51 -15.93 -14.40
C LEU A 411 -12.02 -15.86 -14.76
N VAL A 412 -11.45 -14.66 -14.72
CA VAL A 412 -10.04 -14.39 -15.05
C VAL A 412 -9.15 -14.43 -13.81
N LYS A 413 -9.71 -14.08 -12.64
CA LYS A 413 -8.97 -14.03 -11.37
C LYS A 413 -9.73 -14.73 -10.25
N LEU A 414 -9.04 -15.62 -9.55
CA LEU A 414 -9.58 -16.35 -8.41
C LEU A 414 -8.63 -16.22 -7.22
N LYS A 415 -9.18 -15.80 -6.10
CA LYS A 415 -8.51 -15.77 -4.80
C LYS A 415 -9.33 -16.61 -3.83
N GLN A 416 -8.77 -17.69 -3.30
CA GLN A 416 -9.51 -18.55 -2.38
C GLN A 416 -8.64 -19.10 -1.24
N ASN A 417 -9.31 -19.43 -0.13
CA ASN A 417 -8.74 -20.22 0.95
C ASN A 417 -9.09 -21.70 0.71
N ILE A 418 -8.13 -22.61 0.60
CA ILE A 418 -8.40 -24.03 0.25
C ILE A 418 -8.17 -24.95 1.44
N LYS A 419 -9.09 -25.91 1.62
CA LYS A 419 -8.95 -26.96 2.63
C LYS A 419 -8.17 -28.12 2.04
N GLY A 420 -6.94 -28.28 2.52
CA GLY A 420 -6.15 -29.49 2.27
C GLY A 420 -5.14 -29.39 1.13
N PRO A 421 -4.46 -30.51 0.85
CA PRO A 421 -3.29 -30.56 -0.02
C PRO A 421 -3.59 -30.55 -1.51
N VAL A 422 -4.78 -31.00 -1.92
CA VAL A 422 -5.12 -31.21 -3.33
C VAL A 422 -5.82 -29.98 -3.87
N LEU A 423 -5.28 -29.42 -4.94
CA LEU A 423 -5.91 -28.30 -5.63
C LEU A 423 -7.18 -28.78 -6.36
N PRO A 424 -8.33 -28.10 -6.19
CA PRO A 424 -9.50 -28.38 -7.03
C PRO A 424 -9.20 -28.01 -8.49
N THR A 425 -9.94 -28.60 -9.43
CA THR A 425 -9.88 -28.23 -10.84
C THR A 425 -10.08 -26.72 -10.99
N LEU A 426 -9.25 -26.04 -11.78
CA LEU A 426 -9.36 -24.60 -11.98
C LEU A 426 -10.10 -24.29 -13.30
N PRO A 427 -10.83 -23.16 -13.41
CA PRO A 427 -11.44 -22.73 -14.67
C PRO A 427 -10.40 -22.54 -15.78
N GLN A 428 -10.70 -22.98 -16.99
CA GLN A 428 -9.74 -22.99 -18.12
C GLN A 428 -9.27 -21.59 -18.55
N HIS A 429 -10.08 -20.56 -18.35
CA HIS A 429 -9.75 -19.17 -18.72
C HIS A 429 -9.01 -18.39 -17.62
N LEU A 430 -8.71 -19.03 -16.50
CA LEU A 430 -8.10 -18.36 -15.35
C LEU A 430 -6.67 -17.89 -15.66
N LYS A 431 -6.41 -16.59 -15.49
CA LYS A 431 -5.09 -15.97 -15.68
C LYS A 431 -4.31 -15.76 -14.39
N GLN A 432 -5.03 -15.49 -13.29
CA GLN A 432 -4.43 -15.25 -11.99
C GLN A 432 -5.09 -16.10 -10.91
N PHE A 433 -4.26 -16.87 -10.21
CA PHE A 433 -4.67 -17.65 -9.06
C PHE A 433 -3.92 -17.21 -7.80
N ILE A 434 -4.68 -16.86 -6.75
CA ILE A 434 -4.15 -16.50 -5.43
C ILE A 434 -4.63 -17.56 -4.44
N TRP A 435 -3.72 -18.41 -4.00
CA TRP A 435 -4.00 -19.44 -3.03
C TRP A 435 -3.63 -18.95 -1.63
N LYS A 436 -4.62 -18.91 -0.74
CA LYS A 436 -4.43 -18.84 0.71
C LYS A 436 -4.59 -20.23 1.31
N ALA A 437 -3.63 -20.68 2.12
CA ALA A 437 -3.78 -21.91 2.86
C ALA A 437 -3.72 -21.57 4.35
N GLN A 438 -4.85 -21.71 5.03
CA GLN A 438 -4.88 -21.51 6.47
C GLN A 438 -4.05 -22.61 7.16
N PRO A 439 -3.11 -22.25 8.05
CA PRO A 439 -2.35 -23.24 8.79
C PRO A 439 -3.29 -23.90 9.80
N TYR A 440 -3.81 -25.08 9.49
CA TYR A 440 -4.29 -25.97 10.55
C TYR A 440 -3.09 -26.29 11.43
N LEU A 441 -3.20 -26.02 12.73
CA LEU A 441 -2.07 -26.03 13.67
C LEU A 441 -1.27 -27.34 13.65
N TYR A 442 -1.87 -28.48 13.25
CA TYR A 442 -1.30 -29.79 13.52
C TYR A 442 -0.84 -30.64 12.32
N TYR A 443 -1.06 -30.23 11.06
CA TYR A 443 -0.64 -31.02 9.90
C TYR A 443 0.28 -30.24 8.94
N LYS A 444 1.25 -30.94 8.33
CA LYS A 444 2.08 -30.46 7.20
C LYS A 444 1.39 -30.88 5.90
N PRO A 445 0.56 -30.04 5.26
CA PRO A 445 -0.06 -30.44 4.01
C PRO A 445 1.01 -30.46 2.91
N LEU A 446 1.27 -31.64 2.31
CA LEU A 446 1.99 -31.71 1.05
C LEU A 446 1.08 -31.11 -0.03
N LEU A 447 1.31 -29.88 -0.47
CA LEU A 447 0.51 -29.32 -1.57
C LEU A 447 0.81 -30.06 -2.88
N VAL A 448 0.05 -31.11 -3.14
CA VAL A 448 0.13 -31.84 -4.39
C VAL A 448 -0.77 -31.12 -5.37
N PHE A 449 -0.16 -30.29 -6.22
CA PHE A 449 -0.84 -29.87 -7.42
C PHE A 449 -1.15 -31.10 -8.27
N PRO A 450 -2.35 -31.18 -8.89
CA PRO A 450 -2.64 -32.22 -9.85
C PRO A 450 -1.55 -32.26 -10.92
N SER A 451 -1.33 -33.43 -11.52
CA SER A 451 -0.34 -33.63 -12.58
C SER A 451 -0.45 -32.51 -13.63
N THR A 452 0.68 -32.19 -14.27
CA THR A 452 0.90 -31.00 -15.12
C THR A 452 -0.13 -30.75 -16.22
N ASN A 453 -1.01 -31.71 -16.50
CA ASN A 453 -2.02 -31.64 -17.55
C ASN A 453 -3.32 -30.94 -17.14
N ASN A 454 -3.51 -30.58 -15.86
CA ASN A 454 -4.78 -30.02 -15.36
C ASN A 454 -4.74 -28.51 -15.08
N TYR A 455 -3.71 -27.79 -15.51
CA TYR A 455 -3.64 -26.34 -15.32
C TYR A 455 -4.43 -25.60 -16.40
N PRO A 456 -5.06 -24.47 -16.06
CA PRO A 456 -5.59 -23.55 -17.06
C PRO A 456 -4.47 -23.12 -18.02
N PRO A 457 -4.68 -23.23 -19.35
CA PRO A 457 -3.65 -22.91 -20.35
C PRO A 457 -3.20 -21.44 -20.32
N HIS A 458 -3.94 -20.56 -19.64
CA HIS A 458 -3.64 -19.13 -19.57
C HIS A 458 -3.16 -18.66 -18.18
N LEU A 459 -2.78 -19.57 -17.28
CA LEU A 459 -2.40 -19.23 -15.89
C LEU A 459 -1.03 -18.51 -15.79
N GLU A 460 -1.01 -17.22 -16.08
CA GLU A 460 0.18 -16.37 -16.08
C GLU A 460 0.71 -16.06 -14.67
N THR A 461 -0.18 -15.93 -13.68
CA THR A 461 0.19 -15.54 -12.31
C THR A 461 -0.24 -16.58 -11.28
N LEU A 462 0.73 -17.11 -10.54
CA LEU A 462 0.52 -17.99 -9.40
C LEU A 462 1.04 -17.34 -8.12
N ASN A 463 0.11 -16.98 -7.22
CA ASN A 463 0.44 -16.32 -5.96
C ASN A 463 0.12 -17.23 -4.78
N LEU A 464 1.18 -17.63 -4.07
CA LEU A 464 1.15 -18.54 -2.92
C LEU A 464 1.62 -17.85 -1.65
N LEU A 465 1.74 -16.52 -1.62
CA LEU A 465 2.32 -15.78 -0.49
C LEU A 465 1.61 -16.00 0.85
N GLU A 466 0.35 -16.44 0.80
CA GLU A 466 -0.48 -16.73 1.96
C GLU A 466 -0.63 -18.24 2.21
N VAL A 467 0.28 -19.05 1.66
CA VAL A 467 0.41 -20.47 1.98
C VAL A 467 1.43 -20.63 3.09
N HIS A 468 0.98 -21.07 4.27
CA HIS A 468 1.83 -21.27 5.43
C HIS A 468 2.43 -22.70 5.43
N LYS A 469 3.62 -22.89 6.05
CA LYS A 469 4.32 -24.17 6.31
C LYS A 469 5.07 -24.79 5.12
N ASP A 470 5.71 -25.94 5.37
CA ASP A 470 6.42 -26.76 4.39
C ASP A 470 5.45 -27.31 3.34
N PHE A 471 5.69 -26.95 2.08
CA PHE A 471 5.05 -27.55 0.92
C PHE A 471 6.07 -27.64 -0.21
N THR A 472 5.78 -28.48 -1.19
CA THR A 472 6.49 -28.46 -2.47
C THR A 472 5.52 -28.15 -3.59
N ILE A 473 6.00 -27.63 -4.71
CA ILE A 473 5.18 -27.28 -5.86
C ILE A 473 5.85 -27.66 -7.17
N ASN A 474 5.03 -28.11 -8.13
CA ASN A 474 5.35 -28.11 -9.55
C ASN A 474 4.72 -26.86 -10.19
N VAL A 475 5.53 -26.02 -10.83
CA VAL A 475 5.06 -24.74 -11.39
C VAL A 475 4.59 -24.95 -12.84
N PRO A 476 3.39 -24.48 -13.22
CA PRO A 476 2.87 -24.61 -14.58
C PRO A 476 3.79 -23.97 -15.62
N LEU A 477 3.96 -24.60 -16.79
CA LEU A 477 4.90 -24.12 -17.82
C LEU A 477 4.61 -22.70 -18.34
N ILE A 478 3.35 -22.27 -18.26
CA ILE A 478 2.89 -20.95 -18.70
C ILE A 478 3.07 -19.85 -17.64
N THR A 479 3.47 -20.18 -16.41
CA THR A 479 3.56 -19.19 -15.33
C THR A 479 4.68 -18.17 -15.56
N LYS A 480 4.29 -16.90 -15.69
CA LYS A 480 5.20 -15.75 -15.86
C LYS A 480 5.57 -15.10 -14.52
N TYR A 481 4.59 -15.00 -13.62
CA TYR A 481 4.72 -14.38 -12.30
C TYR A 481 4.49 -15.42 -11.21
N LEU A 482 5.55 -15.81 -10.51
CA LEU A 482 5.48 -16.71 -9.36
C LEU A 482 5.71 -15.92 -8.08
N LEU A 483 4.80 -16.04 -7.12
CA LEU A 483 4.96 -15.47 -5.78
C LEU A 483 4.90 -16.61 -4.77
N ILE A 484 6.01 -16.86 -4.07
CA ILE A 484 6.17 -18.04 -3.20
C ILE A 484 6.76 -17.67 -1.83
N PRO A 485 6.24 -18.23 -0.73
CA PRO A 485 6.84 -18.11 0.58
C PRO A 485 7.98 -19.13 0.75
N LEU A 486 9.07 -18.69 1.38
CA LEU A 486 10.24 -19.50 1.71
C LEU A 486 10.42 -19.52 3.23
N ASP A 487 10.70 -20.70 3.76
CA ASP A 487 11.05 -20.90 5.16
C ASP A 487 12.56 -20.89 5.36
N ALA A 488 12.99 -20.44 6.53
CA ALA A 488 14.39 -20.43 6.89
C ALA A 488 14.88 -21.85 7.23
N VAL A 489 15.98 -22.25 6.61
CA VAL A 489 16.80 -23.37 7.07
C VAL A 489 17.79 -22.83 8.10
N HIS A 490 17.74 -23.38 9.32
CA HIS A 490 18.66 -23.00 10.38
C HIS A 490 20.00 -23.70 10.19
N SER A 491 21.07 -22.91 10.23
CA SER A 491 22.44 -23.43 10.29
C SER A 491 23.04 -23.26 11.69
N THR A 492 24.18 -23.89 11.94
CA THR A 492 24.84 -23.92 13.24
C THR A 492 25.43 -22.57 13.67
N ASP A 493 25.67 -21.65 12.72
CA ASP A 493 26.27 -20.32 12.97
C ASP A 493 25.23 -19.22 13.27
N ASP A 494 24.00 -19.62 13.58
CA ASP A 494 22.84 -18.75 13.77
C ASP A 494 22.39 -17.99 12.51
N THR A 495 22.92 -18.33 11.33
CA THR A 495 22.43 -17.81 10.04
C THR A 495 21.21 -18.60 9.58
N GLN A 496 20.19 -17.87 9.14
CA GLN A 496 18.99 -18.40 8.50
C GLN A 496 19.14 -18.34 6.99
N PHE A 497 19.11 -19.48 6.32
CA PHE A 497 19.22 -19.57 4.87
C PHE A 497 17.88 -19.83 4.20
N TYR A 498 17.58 -19.06 3.15
CA TYR A 498 16.41 -19.25 2.30
C TYR A 498 16.87 -19.81 0.96
N SER A 499 16.25 -20.91 0.55
CA SER A 499 16.55 -21.62 -0.70
C SER A 499 15.25 -21.89 -1.43
N LEU A 500 15.22 -21.60 -2.73
CA LEU A 500 14.10 -21.92 -3.60
C LEU A 500 13.94 -23.45 -3.74
N GLY A 501 15.07 -24.18 -3.70
CA GLY A 501 15.10 -25.64 -3.77
C GLY A 501 14.37 -26.36 -2.63
N SER A 502 14.06 -25.65 -1.55
CA SER A 502 13.23 -26.18 -0.45
C SER A 502 11.74 -26.33 -0.80
N LYS A 503 11.25 -25.59 -1.80
CA LYS A 503 9.83 -25.56 -2.21
C LYS A 503 9.60 -26.13 -3.61
N ILE A 504 10.61 -26.22 -4.46
CA ILE A 504 10.44 -26.77 -5.82
C ILE A 504 10.83 -28.25 -5.81
N SER A 505 9.93 -29.11 -6.28
CA SER A 505 10.24 -30.54 -6.38
C SER A 505 11.36 -30.79 -7.40
N LYS A 506 12.37 -31.58 -7.01
CA LYS A 506 13.46 -32.01 -7.90
C LYS A 506 13.00 -33.02 -8.98
N SER A 507 11.76 -33.48 -8.91
CA SER A 507 11.28 -34.65 -9.65
C SER A 507 10.86 -34.40 -11.11
N ILE A 508 11.01 -33.19 -11.65
CA ILE A 508 10.77 -32.96 -13.08
C ILE A 508 12.00 -33.42 -13.85
N ILE A 509 12.14 -34.74 -13.99
CA ILE A 509 13.24 -35.43 -14.71
C ILE A 509 13.38 -34.93 -16.17
N LEU A 510 12.36 -34.24 -16.69
CA LEU A 510 12.28 -33.76 -18.07
C LEU A 510 12.77 -32.33 -18.30
N GLN A 511 13.11 -31.55 -17.26
CA GLN A 511 13.55 -30.15 -17.45
C GLN A 511 14.86 -29.84 -16.71
N PRO A 512 15.85 -29.22 -17.38
CA PRO A 512 17.10 -28.82 -16.74
C PRO A 512 16.93 -27.64 -15.77
N GLN A 513 15.84 -26.88 -15.88
CA GLN A 513 15.54 -25.73 -15.03
C GLN A 513 14.53 -26.08 -13.92
N TRP A 514 14.67 -25.44 -12.76
CA TRP A 514 13.75 -25.58 -11.63
C TRP A 514 12.41 -24.87 -11.85
N LEU A 515 12.44 -23.77 -12.59
CA LEU A 515 11.25 -23.02 -12.96
C LEU A 515 11.04 -23.11 -14.48
N PRO A 516 9.78 -23.02 -14.93
CA PRO A 516 9.47 -22.86 -16.34
C PRO A 516 10.25 -21.73 -16.98
N VAL A 517 10.60 -21.91 -18.25
CA VAL A 517 11.35 -20.91 -19.02
C VAL A 517 10.63 -19.56 -19.11
N ASN A 518 9.30 -19.55 -18.98
CA ASN A 518 8.45 -18.36 -19.01
C ASN A 518 8.45 -17.58 -17.69
N THR A 519 8.89 -18.19 -16.59
CA THR A 519 8.91 -17.55 -15.26
C THR A 519 10.03 -16.52 -15.19
N THR A 520 9.68 -15.28 -15.47
CA THR A 520 10.60 -14.12 -15.52
C THR A 520 10.56 -13.29 -14.25
N HIS A 521 9.48 -13.37 -13.48
CA HIS A 521 9.27 -12.61 -12.25
C HIS A 521 9.05 -13.56 -11.08
N LEU A 522 9.90 -13.46 -10.07
CA LEU A 522 9.82 -14.26 -8.85
C LEU A 522 9.71 -13.33 -7.64
N THR A 523 8.65 -13.46 -6.86
CA THR A 523 8.55 -12.81 -5.54
C THR A 523 8.68 -13.85 -4.45
N CYS A 524 9.73 -13.77 -3.64
CA CYS A 524 9.94 -14.63 -2.49
C CYS A 524 9.56 -13.89 -1.21
N GLN A 525 8.60 -14.43 -0.45
CA GLN A 525 8.32 -13.95 0.89
C GLN A 525 9.13 -14.75 1.89
N LEU A 526 10.01 -14.10 2.65
CA LEU A 526 10.93 -14.74 3.58
C LEU A 526 10.28 -14.81 4.96
N TRP A 527 9.87 -16.01 5.36
CA TRP A 527 9.14 -16.27 6.60
C TRP A 527 10.09 -16.52 7.77
N ASN A 528 9.61 -16.27 8.98
CA ASN A 528 10.33 -16.55 10.23
C ASN A 528 11.73 -15.91 10.30
N ALA A 529 11.92 -14.78 9.61
CA ALA A 529 13.14 -13.99 9.68
C ALA A 529 13.32 -13.45 11.11
N SER A 530 14.16 -14.12 11.91
CA SER A 530 14.39 -13.81 13.31
C SER A 530 15.09 -12.47 13.47
N LYS A 531 14.76 -11.74 14.55
CA LYS A 531 15.24 -10.38 14.76
C LYS A 531 16.74 -10.24 15.01
N ASP A 532 17.39 -11.34 15.37
CA ASP A 532 18.77 -11.29 15.86
C ASP A 532 19.71 -12.10 14.95
N LYS A 533 19.16 -12.71 13.90
CA LYS A 533 19.88 -13.63 13.02
C LYS A 533 20.29 -12.97 11.71
N LYS A 534 21.44 -13.39 11.19
CA LYS A 534 21.85 -13.10 9.81
C LYS A 534 20.94 -13.88 8.86
N LEU A 535 20.53 -13.25 7.77
CA LEU A 535 19.65 -13.85 6.78
C LEU A 535 20.45 -13.99 5.49
N GLY A 536 20.56 -15.22 4.97
CA GLY A 536 21.18 -15.52 3.69
C GLY A 536 20.13 -16.03 2.70
N PHE A 537 20.17 -15.57 1.46
CA PHE A 537 19.33 -16.08 0.37
C PHE A 537 20.22 -16.67 -0.72
N ARG A 538 19.95 -17.92 -1.13
CA ARG A 538 20.69 -18.65 -2.17
C ARG A 538 20.41 -18.08 -3.56
N LEU A 539 21.17 -17.05 -3.94
CA LEU A 539 21.04 -16.39 -5.24
C LEU A 539 21.55 -17.26 -6.39
N ASP A 540 22.54 -18.13 -6.14
CA ASP A 540 23.06 -19.07 -7.14
C ASP A 540 21.96 -19.96 -7.73
N GLU A 541 20.97 -20.35 -6.92
CA GLU A 541 19.84 -21.15 -7.37
C GLU A 541 19.00 -20.40 -8.41
N ILE A 542 18.82 -19.10 -8.23
CA ILE A 542 18.09 -18.25 -9.18
C ILE A 542 18.90 -18.05 -10.45
N ILE A 543 20.18 -17.71 -10.31
CA ILE A 543 21.08 -17.46 -11.43
C ILE A 543 21.18 -18.70 -12.33
N ASN A 544 21.49 -19.85 -11.73
CA ASN A 544 21.92 -21.04 -12.46
C ASN A 544 20.78 -21.98 -12.86
N ARG A 545 19.63 -21.94 -12.16
CA ARG A 545 18.58 -22.94 -12.33
C ARG A 545 17.25 -22.38 -12.81
N THR A 546 17.19 -21.09 -13.15
CA THR A 546 15.95 -20.44 -13.57
C THR A 546 16.20 -19.43 -14.70
N ASN A 547 15.12 -18.93 -15.31
CA ASN A 547 15.14 -17.80 -16.25
C ASN A 547 14.66 -16.49 -15.62
N VAL A 548 14.63 -16.40 -14.28
CA VAL A 548 14.17 -15.21 -13.57
C VAL A 548 15.05 -14.01 -13.94
N ARG A 549 14.40 -12.90 -14.29
CA ARG A 549 15.00 -11.59 -14.58
C ARG A 549 14.73 -10.59 -13.47
N TYR A 550 13.59 -10.72 -12.80
CA TYR A 550 13.18 -9.84 -11.72
C TYR A 550 12.91 -10.66 -10.45
N LEU A 551 13.75 -10.46 -9.44
CA LEU A 551 13.63 -11.10 -8.13
C LEU A 551 13.15 -10.06 -7.11
N SER A 552 12.05 -10.34 -6.43
CA SER A 552 11.52 -9.50 -5.35
C SER A 552 11.58 -10.25 -4.03
N LEU A 553 12.32 -9.75 -3.05
CA LEU A 553 12.44 -10.34 -1.72
C LEU A 553 11.59 -9.54 -0.73
N ARG A 554 10.53 -10.15 -0.20
CA ARG A 554 9.65 -9.54 0.80
C ARG A 554 9.90 -10.16 2.17
N MET A 555 10.30 -9.34 3.13
CA MET A 555 10.38 -9.80 4.51
C MET A 555 9.07 -9.59 5.24
N ILE A 556 8.64 -10.61 5.99
CA ILE A 556 7.56 -10.48 6.95
C ILE A 556 8.08 -10.73 8.35
N SER A 557 7.91 -9.74 9.22
CA SER A 557 8.14 -9.86 10.65
C SER A 557 6.80 -9.79 11.37
N ARG A 558 6.59 -10.63 12.40
CA ARG A 558 5.36 -10.60 13.21
C ARG A 558 5.09 -9.25 13.88
N GLN A 559 6.13 -8.43 14.07
CA GLN A 559 6.06 -7.21 14.88
C GLN A 559 6.07 -5.91 14.07
N LYS A 560 6.27 -5.95 12.74
CA LYS A 560 6.33 -4.74 11.92
C LYS A 560 5.53 -4.95 10.63
N PRO A 561 4.86 -3.91 10.11
CA PRO A 561 4.28 -3.97 8.78
C PRO A 561 5.37 -4.39 7.79
N ALA A 562 4.99 -5.18 6.78
CA ALA A 562 5.92 -5.64 5.76
C ALA A 562 6.70 -4.45 5.20
N SER A 563 8.03 -4.54 5.20
CA SER A 563 8.85 -3.54 4.54
C SER A 563 8.52 -3.51 3.04
N ALA A 564 8.90 -2.44 2.36
CA ALA A 564 8.96 -2.48 0.91
C ALA A 564 9.79 -3.70 0.48
N PRO A 565 9.38 -4.41 -0.59
CA PRO A 565 10.18 -5.51 -1.10
C PRO A 565 11.49 -4.98 -1.67
N PHE A 566 12.55 -5.79 -1.58
CA PHE A 566 13.79 -5.53 -2.30
C PHE A 566 13.68 -6.11 -3.70
N GLU A 567 13.83 -5.27 -4.71
CA GLU A 567 13.63 -5.66 -6.09
C GLU A 567 14.98 -5.69 -6.80
N PHE A 568 15.34 -6.83 -7.37
CA PHE A 568 16.60 -7.04 -8.08
C PHE A 568 16.34 -7.33 -9.55
N SER A 569 17.13 -6.73 -10.44
CA SER A 569 17.28 -7.14 -11.83
C SER A 569 18.49 -8.06 -11.96
N ILE A 570 18.31 -9.18 -12.66
CA ILE A 570 19.34 -10.18 -12.91
C ILE A 570 19.54 -10.27 -14.43
N GLN A 571 20.72 -9.91 -14.89
CA GLN A 571 21.11 -9.98 -16.30
C GLN A 571 22.31 -10.90 -16.46
N ARG A 572 22.09 -12.02 -17.17
CA ARG A 572 23.14 -12.98 -17.55
C ARG A 572 23.89 -12.39 -18.74
N LEU A 573 25.20 -12.19 -18.59
CA LEU A 573 26.04 -11.52 -19.60
C LEU A 573 26.66 -12.51 -20.58
N ASP A 574 26.61 -13.81 -20.27
CA ASP A 574 27.07 -14.89 -21.14
C ASP A 574 26.17 -16.14 -21.01
N PRO A 575 26.20 -17.07 -21.99
CA PRO A 575 25.33 -18.25 -22.01
C PRO A 575 25.56 -19.26 -20.87
N ASP A 576 26.77 -19.27 -20.30
CA ASP A 576 27.17 -20.19 -19.23
C ASP A 576 26.87 -19.64 -17.82
N ASN A 577 26.26 -18.44 -17.76
CA ASN A 577 26.00 -17.66 -16.55
C ASN A 577 27.27 -17.34 -15.75
N ARG A 578 28.45 -17.35 -16.37
CA ARG A 578 29.71 -17.09 -15.69
C ARG A 578 29.77 -15.67 -15.15
N ASN A 579 29.22 -14.70 -15.87
CA ASN A 579 29.14 -13.30 -15.47
C ASN A 579 27.69 -12.86 -15.43
N VAL A 580 27.26 -12.36 -14.27
CA VAL A 580 25.87 -11.97 -14.05
C VAL A 580 25.83 -10.62 -13.37
N LEU A 581 25.20 -9.64 -14.00
CA LEU A 581 24.92 -8.35 -13.40
C LEU A 581 23.68 -8.48 -12.52
N VAL A 582 23.84 -8.20 -11.23
CA VAL A 582 22.74 -8.20 -10.26
C VAL A 582 22.67 -6.81 -9.65
N LEU A 583 21.57 -6.10 -9.88
CA LEU A 583 21.34 -4.75 -9.39
C LEU A 583 20.03 -4.70 -8.61
N GLU A 584 20.06 -4.17 -7.40
CA GLU A 584 18.84 -3.82 -6.68
C GLU A 584 18.27 -2.51 -7.27
N ARG A 585 17.04 -2.53 -7.75
CA ARG A 585 16.43 -1.48 -8.60
C ARG A 585 16.12 -0.18 -7.87
N GLN A 586 16.05 -0.19 -6.54
CA GLN A 586 15.69 0.99 -5.73
C GLN A 586 16.93 1.66 -5.11
N SER A 587 17.97 0.88 -4.90
CA SER A 587 19.16 1.23 -4.14
C SER A 587 20.47 1.05 -4.88
N LEU A 588 20.41 0.45 -6.07
CA LEU A 588 21.55 0.20 -6.96
C LEU A 588 22.71 -0.53 -6.31
N THR A 589 22.47 -1.12 -5.14
CA THR A 589 23.40 -2.03 -4.51
C THR A 589 23.43 -3.27 -5.37
N GLY A 590 24.60 -3.62 -5.87
CA GLY A 590 24.73 -4.63 -6.90
C GLY A 590 26.16 -4.72 -7.40
N GLY A 591 26.34 -5.50 -8.46
CA GLY A 591 27.63 -5.67 -9.10
C GLY A 591 27.59 -6.78 -10.14
N ILE A 592 28.73 -6.98 -10.79
CA ILE A 592 28.95 -8.14 -11.65
C ILE A 592 29.46 -9.27 -10.76
N ILE A 593 28.74 -10.38 -10.79
CA ILE A 593 29.11 -11.61 -10.12
C ILE A 593 29.80 -12.51 -11.14
N THR A 594 31.08 -12.81 -10.91
CA THR A 594 31.82 -13.78 -11.72
C THR A 594 31.88 -15.12 -10.98
N GLN A 595 31.13 -16.11 -11.48
CA GLN A 595 31.05 -17.43 -10.88
C GLN A 595 32.29 -18.27 -11.21
N ARG A 596 32.78 -19.03 -10.23
CA ARG A 596 33.87 -20.00 -10.38
C ARG A 596 33.32 -21.41 -10.20
N LYS A 597 33.73 -22.33 -11.08
CA LYS A 597 33.42 -23.75 -10.90
C LYS A 597 34.30 -24.28 -9.77
N SER A 598 33.69 -25.00 -8.84
CA SER A 598 34.41 -25.66 -7.76
C SER A 598 35.39 -26.69 -8.33
N ILE A 599 36.63 -26.68 -7.84
CA ILE A 599 37.71 -27.58 -8.30
C ILE A 599 37.32 -29.06 -8.06
N ASP A 600 36.59 -29.33 -6.97
CA ASP A 600 36.33 -30.69 -6.50
C ASP A 600 35.12 -31.37 -7.15
N SER A 601 34.18 -30.60 -7.72
CA SER A 601 32.92 -31.16 -8.27
C SER A 601 32.81 -31.09 -9.79
N GLY A 602 33.74 -30.44 -10.48
CA GLY A 602 33.87 -30.39 -11.95
C GLY A 602 32.73 -29.71 -12.72
N GLN A 603 31.52 -29.66 -12.17
CA GLN A 603 30.31 -29.18 -12.85
C GLN A 603 29.47 -28.18 -12.03
N GLN A 604 29.77 -27.97 -10.74
CA GLN A 604 28.96 -27.10 -9.89
C GLN A 604 29.70 -25.79 -9.54
N TYR A 605 29.00 -24.66 -9.69
CA TYR A 605 29.45 -23.36 -9.19
C TYR A 605 29.39 -23.29 -7.66
N ASP A 606 30.30 -22.52 -7.06
CA ASP A 606 30.23 -22.23 -5.63
C ASP A 606 28.91 -21.51 -5.27
N PRO A 607 28.29 -21.83 -4.11
CA PRO A 607 27.06 -21.17 -3.69
C PRO A 607 27.22 -19.66 -3.53
N ILE A 608 26.20 -18.91 -3.92
CA ILE A 608 26.22 -17.44 -3.84
C ILE A 608 25.07 -16.99 -2.96
N TYR A 609 25.42 -16.30 -1.89
CA TYR A 609 24.48 -15.81 -0.90
C TYR A 609 24.32 -14.30 -0.98
N LEU A 610 23.07 -13.86 -1.03
CA LEU A 610 22.68 -12.51 -0.66
C LEU A 610 22.49 -12.48 0.84
N TYR A 611 23.28 -11.69 1.57
CA TYR A 611 23.10 -11.50 3.01
C TYR A 611 22.37 -10.20 3.29
N LEU A 612 21.35 -10.25 4.15
CA LEU A 612 20.69 -9.06 4.61
C LEU A 612 21.30 -8.60 5.93
N ASN A 613 21.85 -7.39 5.93
CA ASN A 613 22.22 -6.70 7.15
C ASN A 613 21.04 -5.81 7.60
N ARG A 614 20.56 -6.05 8.83
CA ARG A 614 19.39 -5.39 9.41
C ARG A 614 19.51 -3.89 9.52
N SER A 615 20.73 -3.37 9.60
CA SER A 615 20.96 -1.95 9.77
C SER A 615 21.02 -1.17 8.45
N PHE A 616 21.42 -1.78 7.31
CA PHE A 616 21.73 -0.99 6.10
C PHE A 616 21.51 -1.67 4.73
N GLY A 617 20.77 -2.79 4.64
CA GLY A 617 20.42 -3.39 3.33
C GLY A 617 21.17 -4.67 3.00
N TRP A 618 21.10 -5.11 1.74
CA TRP A 618 21.72 -6.37 1.29
C TRP A 618 23.19 -6.18 0.90
N SER A 619 24.01 -7.17 1.22
CA SER A 619 25.40 -7.30 0.79
C SER A 619 25.63 -8.70 0.26
N PHE A 620 26.43 -8.86 -0.80
CA PHE A 620 26.88 -10.20 -1.19
C PHE A 620 27.99 -10.67 -0.22
N GLY A 621 28.12 -11.99 -0.05
CA GLY A 621 29.23 -12.56 0.72
C GLY A 621 30.59 -12.06 0.19
N LYS A 622 31.51 -11.75 1.12
CA LYS A 622 32.78 -11.05 0.85
C LYS A 622 33.73 -11.73 -0.16
N GLU A 623 33.42 -12.94 -0.63
CA GLU A 623 34.32 -13.75 -1.45
C GLU A 623 34.03 -13.68 -2.97
N HIS A 624 32.98 -12.97 -3.40
CA HIS A 624 32.46 -13.13 -4.78
C HIS A 624 32.20 -11.84 -5.58
N ILE A 625 32.48 -10.64 -5.05
CA ILE A 625 32.28 -9.37 -5.80
C ILE A 625 33.65 -8.83 -6.23
N GLN A 626 33.81 -8.55 -7.53
CA GLN A 626 34.91 -7.74 -8.08
C GLN A 626 34.48 -6.28 -8.26
#